data_AF-Q9GZF9-F1
#
_entry.id   AF-Q9GZF9-F1
#
_cell.length_a   1.000
_cell.length_b   1.000
_cell.length_c   1.000
_cell.angle_alpha   90.00
_cell.angle_beta   90.00
_cell.angle_gamma   90.00
#
_symmetry.space_group_name_H-M   'P 1'
#
loop_
_entity.id
_entity.type
_entity.pdbx_description
1 polymer ?
#
loop_
_entity_poly.entity_id
_entity_poly.type
_entity_poly.pdbx_seq_one_letter_code
_entity_poly.pdbx_strand_id
1 'polypeptide(L)'
;MTVGCMILTMYLLCLYVIFQSELVKSSCYKIMLYLGLMDTCCLIVNSLITGYLGFIGATFCSYPRFIYVAGAIGCGCWMGSCSTCILLAANRCSDINHNLPIRKMFIGKNVYITMMIPATYTIYAMFFTKPIIFDSNYMSWFFNPNLGLNSDLYVNVPYTVNNCCVSVCTASVYAYLSLLIHWKNEHAQSEALSKTQKQVFMQSIIICTCKATAAFIYVYMQFFNSPPPVILFGEIAWQCAHASVCVVYITWNKTIRRKVLHLIIPNLIRNRMKSRVRSSITSAHPIMNLMANEIINATRTNSGTAVTVF
;
A
#
# COMPACT_ATOMS: atom_id res chain seq x y z
N MET A 1 -18.00 -5.83 -0.76
CA MET A 1 -18.15 -5.64 -2.22
C MET A 1 -17.95 -4.20 -2.67
N THR A 2 -18.85 -3.24 -2.36
CA THR A 2 -18.81 -1.87 -2.91
C THR A 2 -17.49 -1.14 -2.68
N VAL A 3 -17.00 -1.13 -1.44
CA VAL A 3 -15.69 -0.54 -1.10
C VAL A 3 -14.56 -1.24 -1.87
N GLY A 4 -14.62 -2.57 -1.98
CA GLY A 4 -13.69 -3.37 -2.78
C GLY A 4 -13.65 -2.94 -4.23
N CYS A 5 -14.80 -2.73 -4.87
CA CYS A 5 -14.87 -2.25 -6.26
C CYS A 5 -14.22 -0.87 -6.39
N MET A 6 -14.54 0.06 -5.50
CA MET A 6 -13.94 1.41 -5.51
C MET A 6 -12.42 1.38 -5.37
N ILE A 7 -11.92 0.61 -4.40
CA ILE A 7 -10.47 0.46 -4.17
C ILE A 7 -9.82 -0.23 -5.35
N LEU A 8 -10.39 -1.30 -5.90
CA LEU A 8 -9.85 -2.02 -7.05
C LEU A 8 -9.72 -1.11 -8.27
N THR A 9 -10.75 -0.31 -8.58
CA THR A 9 -10.68 0.67 -9.68
C THR A 9 -9.54 1.67 -9.46
N MET A 10 -9.44 2.25 -8.26
CA MET A 10 -8.35 3.19 -7.95
C MET A 10 -6.97 2.53 -8.00
N TYR A 11 -6.87 1.28 -7.57
CA TYR A 11 -5.62 0.54 -7.58
C TYR A 11 -5.18 0.27 -9.02
N LEU A 12 -6.08 -0.23 -9.88
CA LEU A 12 -5.79 -0.44 -11.30
C LEU A 12 -5.33 0.83 -12.01
N LEU A 13 -5.93 1.99 -11.70
CA LEU A 13 -5.45 3.29 -12.20
C LEU A 13 -4.03 3.61 -11.72
N CYS A 14 -3.69 3.32 -10.47
CA CYS A 14 -2.32 3.48 -9.96
C CYS A 14 -1.33 2.58 -10.70
N LEU A 15 -1.69 1.30 -10.93
CA LEU A 15 -0.82 0.35 -11.63
C LEU A 15 -0.60 0.75 -13.08
N TYR A 16 -1.67 1.15 -13.77
CA TYR A 16 -1.59 1.68 -15.14
C TYR A 16 -0.65 2.89 -15.21
N VAL A 17 -0.77 3.82 -14.28
CA VAL A 17 0.13 4.99 -14.18
C VAL A 17 1.58 4.59 -13.97
N ILE A 18 1.86 3.65 -13.07
CA ILE A 18 3.22 3.18 -12.81
C ILE A 18 3.78 2.56 -14.09
N PHE A 19 3.03 1.66 -14.72
CA PHE A 19 3.42 0.94 -15.93
C PHE A 19 3.73 1.86 -17.12
N GLN A 20 2.87 2.84 -17.38
CA GLN A 20 3.01 3.76 -18.52
C GLN A 20 4.05 4.87 -18.29
N SER A 21 4.59 4.97 -17.08
CA SER A 21 5.48 6.06 -16.74
C SER A 21 6.94 5.63 -16.73
N GLU A 22 7.81 6.61 -16.96
CA GLU A 22 9.25 6.51 -16.70
C GLU A 22 9.60 5.99 -15.28
N LEU A 23 8.64 5.97 -14.36
CA LEU A 23 8.82 5.41 -13.02
C LEU A 23 9.19 3.93 -13.08
N VAL A 24 8.65 3.16 -14.04
CA VAL A 24 8.94 1.72 -14.18
C VAL A 24 10.42 1.44 -14.47
N LYS A 25 11.23 2.45 -14.82
CA LYS A 25 12.68 2.30 -14.95
C LYS A 25 13.36 2.05 -13.60
N SER A 26 12.81 2.58 -12.50
CA SER A 26 13.31 2.36 -11.15
C SER A 26 12.96 0.95 -10.66
N SER A 27 13.93 0.28 -10.03
CA SER A 27 13.74 -1.04 -9.41
C SER A 27 12.60 -1.05 -8.39
N CYS A 28 12.51 0.01 -7.58
CA CYS A 28 11.46 0.16 -6.60
C CYS A 28 10.06 0.14 -7.21
N TYR A 29 9.82 0.95 -8.25
CA TYR A 29 8.51 1.03 -8.90
C TYR A 29 8.14 -0.27 -9.64
N LYS A 30 9.12 -1.04 -10.14
CA LYS A 30 8.88 -2.40 -10.67
C LYS A 30 8.37 -3.33 -9.57
N ILE A 31 8.99 -3.31 -8.39
CA ILE A 31 8.56 -4.11 -7.25
C ILE A 31 7.17 -3.66 -6.75
N MET A 32 6.93 -2.35 -6.67
CA MET A 32 5.63 -1.77 -6.31
C MET A 32 4.51 -2.15 -7.29
N LEU A 33 4.82 -2.21 -8.59
CA LEU A 33 3.87 -2.65 -9.63
C LEU A 33 3.49 -4.12 -9.43
N TYR A 34 4.47 -4.99 -9.18
CA TYR A 34 4.22 -6.41 -8.96
C TYR A 34 3.50 -6.69 -7.64
N LEU A 35 3.87 -5.99 -6.56
CA LEU A 35 3.12 -6.02 -5.30
C LEU A 35 1.65 -5.65 -5.54
N GLY A 36 1.43 -4.59 -6.33
CA GLY A 36 0.10 -4.14 -6.66
C GLY A 36 -0.70 -5.15 -7.48
N LEU A 37 -0.07 -5.89 -8.39
CA LEU A 37 -0.74 -6.99 -9.09
C LEU A 37 -1.22 -8.06 -8.10
N MET A 38 -0.35 -8.47 -7.16
CA MET A 38 -0.73 -9.44 -6.11
C MET A 38 -1.85 -8.92 -5.21
N ASP A 39 -1.78 -7.66 -4.79
CA ASP A 39 -2.81 -7.04 -3.97
C ASP A 39 -4.15 -6.95 -4.71
N THR A 40 -4.15 -6.66 -6.03
CA THR A 40 -5.39 -6.64 -6.82
C THR A 40 -6.05 -8.02 -6.89
N CYS A 41 -5.27 -9.10 -7.04
CA CYS A 41 -5.78 -10.47 -6.98
C CYS A 41 -6.39 -10.78 -5.61
N CYS A 42 -5.70 -10.41 -4.51
CA CYS A 42 -6.26 -10.57 -3.16
C CYS A 42 -7.54 -9.77 -2.96
N LEU A 43 -7.62 -8.52 -3.46
CA LEU A 43 -8.83 -7.69 -3.37
C LEU A 43 -10.02 -8.28 -4.13
N ILE A 44 -9.76 -8.93 -5.27
CA ILE A 44 -10.81 -9.67 -5.98
C ILE A 44 -11.37 -10.78 -5.08
N VAL A 45 -10.51 -11.56 -4.43
CA VAL A 45 -10.95 -12.67 -3.56
C VAL A 45 -11.63 -12.15 -2.29
N ASN A 46 -10.92 -11.36 -1.48
CA ASN A 46 -11.38 -10.93 -0.15
C ASN A 46 -12.49 -9.87 -0.19
N SER A 47 -12.69 -9.16 -1.31
CA SER A 47 -13.70 -8.09 -1.35
C SER A 47 -14.82 -8.33 -2.35
N LEU A 48 -14.50 -8.73 -3.58
CA LEU A 48 -15.49 -8.92 -4.65
C LEU A 48 -16.13 -10.30 -4.55
N ILE A 49 -15.33 -11.37 -4.66
CA ILE A 49 -15.80 -12.75 -4.58
C ILE A 49 -16.47 -13.00 -3.23
N THR A 50 -15.83 -12.57 -2.13
CA THR A 50 -16.41 -12.63 -0.77
C THR A 50 -17.78 -11.98 -0.69
N GLY A 51 -17.92 -10.76 -1.22
CA GLY A 51 -19.19 -10.05 -1.21
C GLY A 51 -20.26 -10.71 -2.09
N TYR A 52 -19.87 -11.23 -3.26
CA TYR A 52 -20.78 -11.92 -4.17
C TYR A 52 -21.27 -13.24 -3.59
N LEU A 53 -20.36 -14.10 -3.12
CA LEU A 53 -20.70 -15.38 -2.47
C LEU A 53 -21.52 -15.17 -1.20
N GLY A 54 -21.20 -14.12 -0.44
CA GLY A 54 -21.99 -13.68 0.71
C GLY A 54 -23.42 -13.28 0.34
N PHE A 55 -23.58 -12.48 -0.71
CA PHE A 55 -24.90 -12.01 -1.16
C PHE A 55 -25.83 -13.16 -1.57
N ILE A 56 -25.29 -14.20 -2.19
CA ILE A 56 -26.07 -15.39 -2.60
C ILE A 56 -26.17 -16.48 -1.52
N GLY A 57 -25.58 -16.28 -0.34
CA GLY A 57 -25.57 -17.27 0.74
C GLY A 57 -24.79 -18.56 0.40
N ALA A 58 -23.75 -18.46 -0.42
CA ALA A 58 -22.97 -19.62 -0.83
C ALA A 58 -22.06 -20.13 0.28
N THR A 59 -21.95 -21.44 0.40
CA THR A 59 -20.92 -22.13 1.19
C THR A 59 -20.05 -22.96 0.24
N PHE A 60 -19.02 -23.63 0.77
CA PHE A 60 -18.17 -24.50 -0.04
C PHE A 60 -18.96 -25.47 -0.92
N CYS A 61 -20.00 -26.10 -0.38
CA CYS A 61 -20.82 -27.07 -1.09
C CYS A 61 -21.62 -26.47 -2.27
N SER A 62 -21.88 -25.16 -2.26
CA SER A 62 -22.59 -24.48 -3.35
C SER A 62 -21.74 -24.42 -4.62
N TYR A 63 -20.45 -24.09 -4.49
CA TYR A 63 -19.54 -23.91 -5.62
C TYR A 63 -18.12 -24.40 -5.30
N PRO A 64 -17.91 -25.71 -5.06
CA PRO A 64 -16.68 -26.22 -4.46
C PRO A 64 -15.44 -25.92 -5.30
N ARG A 65 -15.52 -26.11 -6.62
CA ARG A 65 -14.40 -25.82 -7.54
C ARG A 65 -14.04 -24.33 -7.57
N PHE A 66 -15.05 -23.46 -7.63
CA PHE A 66 -14.84 -22.01 -7.70
C PHE A 66 -14.25 -21.49 -6.39
N ILE A 67 -14.81 -21.90 -5.25
CA ILE A 67 -14.34 -21.49 -3.92
C ILE A 67 -12.93 -22.00 -3.68
N TYR A 68 -12.64 -23.26 -4.03
CA TYR A 68 -11.30 -23.83 -3.92
C TYR A 68 -10.26 -23.01 -4.71
N VAL A 69 -10.54 -22.71 -5.99
CA VAL A 69 -9.63 -21.95 -6.85
C VAL A 69 -9.46 -20.51 -6.35
N ALA A 70 -10.55 -19.84 -5.98
CA ALA A 70 -10.50 -18.48 -5.44
C ALA A 70 -9.69 -18.43 -4.13
N GLY A 71 -9.88 -19.40 -3.24
CA GLY A 71 -9.12 -19.54 -2.01
C GLY A 71 -7.63 -19.78 -2.25
N ALA A 72 -7.28 -20.65 -3.21
CA ALA A 72 -5.90 -20.91 -3.60
C ALA A 72 -5.22 -19.65 -4.14
N ILE A 73 -5.92 -18.88 -4.99
CA ILE A 73 -5.44 -17.59 -5.50
C ILE A 73 -5.24 -16.60 -4.34
N GLY A 74 -6.23 -16.51 -3.43
CA GLY A 74 -6.17 -15.64 -2.26
C GLY A 74 -4.96 -15.93 -1.36
N CYS A 75 -4.74 -17.20 -1.03
CA CYS A 75 -3.58 -17.66 -0.26
C CYS A 75 -2.26 -17.40 -0.99
N GLY A 76 -2.19 -17.76 -2.26
CA GLY A 76 -0.98 -17.59 -3.06
C GLY A 76 -0.56 -16.14 -3.18
N CYS A 77 -1.50 -15.27 -3.56
CA CYS A 77 -1.25 -13.84 -3.66
C CYS A 77 -0.97 -13.19 -2.30
N TRP A 78 -1.55 -13.68 -1.20
CA TRP A 78 -1.20 -13.23 0.15
C TRP A 78 0.29 -13.48 0.43
N MET A 79 0.73 -14.74 0.33
CA MET A 79 2.11 -15.15 0.59
C MET A 79 3.10 -14.45 -0.36
N GLY A 80 2.74 -14.36 -1.64
CA GLY A 80 3.47 -13.62 -2.66
C GLY A 80 3.62 -12.13 -2.35
N SER A 81 2.54 -11.47 -1.94
CA SER A 81 2.54 -10.05 -1.56
C SER A 81 3.45 -9.81 -0.35
N CYS A 82 3.44 -10.71 0.63
CA CYS A 82 4.26 -10.63 1.82
C CYS A 82 5.75 -10.77 1.51
N SER A 83 6.12 -11.76 0.70
CA SER A 83 7.49 -11.91 0.18
C SER A 83 7.94 -10.68 -0.62
N THR A 84 7.05 -10.14 -1.45
CA THR A 84 7.32 -8.91 -2.21
C THR A 84 7.50 -7.68 -1.31
N CYS A 85 6.80 -7.59 -0.18
CA CYS A 85 6.97 -6.51 0.79
C CYS A 85 8.37 -6.54 1.43
N ILE A 86 8.87 -7.72 1.79
CA ILE A 86 10.25 -7.88 2.29
C ILE A 86 11.24 -7.45 1.20
N LEU A 87 11.01 -7.87 -0.04
CA LEU A 87 11.86 -7.51 -1.16
C LEU A 87 11.88 -5.99 -1.41
N LEU A 88 10.71 -5.34 -1.31
CA LEU A 88 10.59 -3.89 -1.41
C LEU A 88 11.37 -3.20 -0.28
N ALA A 89 11.27 -3.68 0.95
CA ALA A 89 11.99 -3.13 2.09
C ALA A 89 13.52 -3.26 1.91
N ALA A 90 13.99 -4.43 1.46
CA ALA A 90 15.41 -4.64 1.13
C ALA A 90 15.89 -3.72 0.00
N ASN A 91 15.06 -3.50 -1.03
CA ASN A 91 15.34 -2.52 -2.08
C ASN A 91 15.49 -1.11 -1.49
N ARG A 92 14.60 -0.68 -0.58
CA ARG A 92 14.72 0.63 0.08
C ARG A 92 16.00 0.77 0.88
N CYS A 93 16.42 -0.26 1.61
CA CYS A 93 17.69 -0.24 2.33
C CYS A 93 18.86 -0.03 1.37
N SER A 94 18.84 -0.69 0.21
CA SER A 94 19.88 -0.55 -0.83
C SER A 94 19.89 0.82 -1.52
N ASP A 95 18.74 1.49 -1.60
CA ASP A 95 18.62 2.86 -2.13
C ASP A 95 19.17 3.91 -1.14
N ILE A 96 19.17 3.62 0.16
CA ILE A 96 19.71 4.53 1.18
C ILE A 96 21.21 4.32 1.36
N ASN A 97 21.63 3.05 1.48
CA ASN A 97 23.01 2.65 1.65
C ASN A 97 23.51 1.89 0.41
N HIS A 98 24.26 2.60 -0.44
CA HIS A 98 24.75 2.05 -1.70
C HIS A 98 25.84 0.99 -1.54
N ASN A 99 26.46 0.90 -0.35
CA ASN A 99 27.56 -0.03 -0.08
C ASN A 99 27.05 -1.44 0.28
N LEU A 100 25.73 -1.63 0.41
CA LEU A 100 25.16 -2.93 0.73
C LEU A 100 25.35 -3.93 -0.43
N PRO A 101 25.87 -5.15 -0.18
CA PRO A 101 26.09 -6.15 -1.22
C PRO A 101 24.81 -6.55 -1.93
N ILE A 102 23.67 -6.55 -1.22
CA ILE A 102 22.33 -6.84 -1.76
C ILE A 102 21.93 -5.88 -2.88
N ARG A 103 22.56 -4.70 -2.99
CA ARG A 103 22.26 -3.73 -4.05
C ARG A 103 22.41 -4.34 -5.45
N LYS A 104 23.34 -5.30 -5.63
CA LYS A 104 23.53 -6.00 -6.91
C LYS A 104 22.26 -6.66 -7.44
N MET A 105 21.35 -7.08 -6.55
CA MET A 105 20.07 -7.69 -6.91
C MET A 105 19.09 -6.69 -7.56
N PHE A 106 19.23 -5.39 -7.25
CA PHE A 106 18.29 -4.35 -7.68
C PHE A 106 18.78 -3.50 -8.85
N ILE A 107 19.98 -3.74 -9.37
CA ILE A 107 20.56 -2.95 -10.47
C ILE A 107 20.22 -3.55 -11.82
N GLY A 108 19.80 -2.70 -12.77
CA GLY A 108 19.65 -3.07 -14.18
C GLY A 108 18.61 -4.18 -14.39
N LYS A 109 19.02 -5.27 -15.04
CA LYS A 109 18.15 -6.43 -15.34
C LYS A 109 17.99 -7.39 -14.14
N ASN A 110 18.87 -7.32 -13.15
CA ASN A 110 18.86 -8.24 -11.99
C ASN A 110 17.59 -8.11 -11.15
N VAL A 111 16.93 -6.95 -11.17
CA VAL A 111 15.65 -6.76 -10.48
C VAL A 111 14.58 -7.73 -10.97
N TYR A 112 14.55 -8.07 -12.27
CA TYR A 112 13.57 -9.01 -12.81
C TYR A 112 13.83 -10.44 -12.32
N ILE A 113 15.10 -10.86 -12.28
CA ILE A 113 15.50 -12.15 -11.71
C ILE A 113 15.12 -12.21 -10.23
N THR A 114 15.34 -11.11 -9.51
CA THR A 114 15.01 -11.01 -8.09
C THR A 114 13.50 -11.08 -7.84
N MET A 115 12.69 -10.49 -8.72
CA MET A 115 11.23 -10.59 -8.67
C MET A 115 10.70 -12.00 -8.99
N MET A 116 11.52 -12.88 -9.59
CA MET A 116 11.15 -14.29 -9.73
C MET A 116 11.04 -14.98 -8.38
N ILE A 117 11.73 -14.52 -7.32
CA ILE A 117 11.66 -15.12 -5.99
C ILE A 117 10.23 -15.07 -5.42
N PRO A 118 9.58 -13.91 -5.26
CA PRO A 118 8.18 -13.89 -4.82
C PRO A 118 7.23 -14.51 -5.86
N ALA A 119 7.56 -14.51 -7.16
CA ALA A 119 6.73 -15.13 -8.19
C ALA A 119 6.69 -16.66 -8.08
N THR A 120 7.83 -17.31 -7.96
CA THR A 120 7.89 -18.76 -7.75
C THR A 120 7.27 -19.14 -6.41
N TYR A 121 7.45 -18.33 -5.38
CA TYR A 121 6.79 -18.55 -4.09
C TYR A 121 5.26 -18.43 -4.16
N THR A 122 4.75 -17.48 -4.95
CA THR A 122 3.31 -17.34 -5.21
C THR A 122 2.76 -18.58 -5.90
N ILE A 123 3.44 -19.06 -6.96
CA ILE A 123 3.04 -20.27 -7.68
C ILE A 123 3.06 -21.48 -6.75
N TYR A 124 4.14 -21.64 -5.97
CA TYR A 124 4.21 -22.70 -4.96
C TYR A 124 3.00 -22.68 -4.02
N ALA A 125 2.68 -21.50 -3.48
CA ALA A 125 1.56 -21.33 -2.56
C ALA A 125 0.20 -21.66 -3.21
N MET A 126 -0.02 -21.27 -4.47
CA MET A 126 -1.28 -21.54 -5.18
C MET A 126 -1.51 -23.03 -5.46
N PHE A 127 -0.47 -23.77 -5.84
CA PHE A 127 -0.62 -25.14 -6.33
C PHE A 127 -0.30 -26.22 -5.29
N PHE A 128 0.55 -25.92 -4.30
CA PHE A 128 1.11 -26.92 -3.39
C PHE A 128 0.80 -26.66 -1.91
N THR A 129 -0.08 -25.71 -1.60
CA THR A 129 -0.54 -25.48 -0.21
C THR A 129 -2.05 -25.58 -0.10
N LYS A 130 -2.56 -25.85 1.11
CA LYS A 130 -4.01 -26.00 1.35
C LYS A 130 -4.70 -24.63 1.20
N PRO A 131 -5.69 -24.48 0.31
CA PRO A 131 -6.38 -23.21 0.18
C PRO A 131 -7.29 -22.94 1.38
N ILE A 132 -7.63 -21.67 1.55
CA ILE A 132 -8.77 -21.27 2.39
C ILE A 132 -10.09 -21.53 1.67
N ILE A 133 -11.14 -21.78 2.44
CA ILE A 133 -12.48 -22.11 1.97
C ILE A 133 -13.47 -21.07 2.52
N PHE A 134 -14.41 -20.64 1.68
CA PHE A 134 -15.41 -19.64 2.03
C PHE A 134 -16.64 -20.23 2.74
N ASP A 135 -17.14 -19.52 3.75
CA ASP A 135 -18.45 -19.75 4.38
C ASP A 135 -19.23 -18.42 4.54
N SER A 136 -20.39 -18.33 3.89
CA SER A 136 -21.28 -17.15 3.97
C SER A 136 -21.90 -16.94 5.35
N ASN A 137 -21.98 -17.97 6.20
CA ASN A 137 -22.47 -17.82 7.58
C ASN A 137 -21.62 -16.82 8.38
N TYR A 138 -20.34 -16.72 8.03
CA TYR A 138 -19.38 -15.83 8.69
C TYR A 138 -18.77 -14.77 7.76
N MET A 139 -19.19 -14.75 6.48
CA MET A 139 -18.65 -13.85 5.45
C MET A 139 -17.12 -13.86 5.37
N SER A 140 -16.50 -15.03 5.54
CA SER A 140 -15.04 -15.16 5.70
C SER A 140 -14.51 -16.47 5.14
N TRP A 141 -13.18 -16.59 5.15
CA TRP A 141 -12.42 -17.69 4.59
C TRP A 141 -11.60 -18.41 5.67
N PHE A 142 -11.59 -19.74 5.63
CA PHE A 142 -11.02 -20.58 6.68
C PHE A 142 -10.16 -21.69 6.10
N PHE A 143 -9.08 -22.04 6.78
CA PHE A 143 -8.36 -23.29 6.49
C PHE A 143 -9.13 -24.50 7.03
N ASN A 144 -9.60 -24.39 8.28
CA ASN A 144 -10.45 -25.40 8.92
C ASN A 144 -11.93 -24.98 8.86
N PRO A 145 -12.77 -25.65 8.06
CA PRO A 145 -14.20 -25.33 7.98
C PRO A 145 -14.95 -25.66 9.28
N ASN A 146 -14.42 -26.54 10.15
CA ASN A 146 -15.00 -26.85 11.45
C ASN A 146 -14.60 -25.83 12.54
N LEU A 147 -14.16 -24.64 12.13
CA LEU A 147 -13.79 -23.51 12.98
C LEU A 147 -12.72 -23.80 14.05
N GLY A 148 -11.96 -24.89 13.96
CA GLY A 148 -10.93 -25.26 14.95
C GLY A 148 -11.08 -26.69 15.47
N LEU A 149 -12.25 -27.32 15.29
CA LEU A 149 -12.42 -28.75 15.62
C LEU A 149 -11.66 -29.63 14.61
N ASN A 150 -10.93 -30.64 15.08
CA ASN A 150 -10.10 -31.53 14.25
C ASN A 150 -9.06 -30.78 13.39
N SER A 151 -8.35 -29.80 13.97
CA SER A 151 -7.43 -28.88 13.30
C SER A 151 -6.38 -29.53 12.40
N ASP A 152 -5.82 -30.68 12.82
CA ASP A 152 -4.57 -31.21 12.26
C ASP A 152 -4.64 -31.54 10.77
N LEU A 153 -5.82 -31.94 10.29
CA LEU A 153 -6.04 -32.26 8.87
C LEU A 153 -6.07 -31.00 7.99
N TYR A 154 -6.45 -29.85 8.53
CA TYR A 154 -6.77 -28.64 7.76
C TYR A 154 -5.70 -27.55 7.87
N VAL A 155 -4.81 -27.61 8.86
CA VAL A 155 -3.74 -26.61 9.04
C VAL A 155 -2.87 -26.50 7.78
N ASN A 156 -2.65 -25.26 7.33
CA ASN A 156 -1.69 -24.91 6.29
C ASN A 156 -0.37 -24.48 6.97
N VAL A 157 0.51 -25.45 7.21
CA VAL A 157 1.81 -25.22 7.84
C VAL A 157 2.67 -24.21 7.06
N PRO A 158 2.82 -24.29 5.72
CA PRO A 158 3.53 -23.27 4.95
C PRO A 158 3.01 -21.84 5.14
N TYR A 159 1.69 -21.66 5.23
CA TYR A 159 1.07 -20.36 5.49
C TYR A 159 1.38 -19.84 6.90
N THR A 160 1.32 -20.71 7.90
CA THR A 160 1.71 -20.35 9.28
C THR A 160 3.18 -19.93 9.35
N VAL A 161 4.08 -20.73 8.75
CA VAL A 161 5.51 -20.42 8.68
C VAL A 161 5.74 -19.10 7.93
N ASN A 162 5.06 -18.88 6.80
CA ASN A 162 5.10 -17.61 6.07
C ASN A 162 4.78 -16.43 7.00
N ASN A 163 3.66 -16.49 7.72
CA ASN A 163 3.23 -15.37 8.55
C ASN A 163 4.19 -15.11 9.71
N CYS A 164 4.76 -16.15 10.33
CA CYS A 164 5.79 -16.00 11.36
C CYS A 164 7.08 -15.39 10.79
N CYS A 165 7.62 -15.97 9.72
CA CYS A 165 8.85 -15.49 9.08
C CYS A 165 8.68 -14.06 8.54
N VAL A 166 7.57 -13.76 7.87
CA VAL A 166 7.28 -12.42 7.33
C VAL A 166 7.20 -11.41 8.46
N SER A 167 6.55 -11.72 9.58
CA SER A 167 6.47 -10.80 10.71
C SER A 167 7.86 -10.47 11.26
N VAL A 168 8.71 -11.48 11.47
CA VAL A 168 10.09 -11.29 11.96
C VAL A 168 10.96 -10.55 10.94
N CYS A 169 10.93 -10.96 9.67
CA CYS A 169 11.73 -10.37 8.61
C CYS A 169 11.32 -8.92 8.33
N THR A 170 10.02 -8.63 8.23
CA THR A 170 9.56 -7.26 8.00
C THR A 170 9.91 -6.35 9.17
N ALA A 171 9.69 -6.78 10.41
CA ALA A 171 10.10 -6.02 11.59
C ALA A 171 11.61 -5.72 11.58
N SER A 172 12.43 -6.75 11.32
CA SER A 172 13.90 -6.61 11.28
C SER A 172 14.37 -5.66 10.18
N VAL A 173 13.85 -5.80 8.95
CA VAL A 173 14.27 -4.98 7.81
C VAL A 173 13.79 -3.53 7.97
N TYR A 174 12.60 -3.30 8.53
CA TYR A 174 12.12 -1.93 8.77
C TYR A 174 12.78 -1.27 10.00
N ALA A 175 13.14 -2.04 11.03
CA ALA A 175 14.00 -1.53 12.10
C ALA A 175 15.36 -1.10 11.54
N TYR A 176 15.98 -1.94 10.69
CA TYR A 176 17.21 -1.59 10.01
C TYR A 176 17.07 -0.36 9.10
N LEU A 177 15.96 -0.26 8.35
CA LEU A 177 15.67 0.92 7.53
C LEU A 177 15.56 2.19 8.38
N SER A 178 14.92 2.12 9.55
CA SER A 178 14.84 3.22 10.52
C SER A 178 16.23 3.67 10.96
N LEU A 179 17.10 2.72 11.32
CA LEU A 179 18.46 2.98 11.75
C LEU A 179 19.30 3.61 10.62
N LEU A 180 19.17 3.11 9.39
CA LEU A 180 19.82 3.70 8.21
C LEU A 180 19.38 5.14 7.96
N ILE A 181 18.08 5.41 8.10
CA ILE A 181 17.53 6.76 7.96
C ILE A 181 18.10 7.67 9.04
N HIS A 182 18.07 7.22 10.30
CA HIS A 182 18.58 8.00 11.43
C HIS A 182 20.08 8.29 11.28
N TRP A 183 20.88 7.27 11.02
CA TRP A 183 22.32 7.39 10.80
C TRP A 183 22.66 8.37 9.67
N LYS A 184 21.93 8.32 8.56
CA LYS A 184 22.15 9.22 7.41
C LYS A 184 21.77 10.66 7.72
N ASN A 185 20.73 10.89 8.52
CA ASN A 185 20.34 12.24 8.94
C ASN A 185 21.43 12.89 9.80
N GLU A 186 22.03 12.13 10.72
CA GLU A 186 23.10 12.61 11.60
C GLU A 186 24.37 12.97 10.81
N HIS A 187 24.82 12.08 9.90
CA HIS A 187 26.12 12.24 9.25
C HIS A 187 26.12 13.17 8.03
N ALA A 188 24.99 13.33 7.34
CA ALA A 188 24.95 14.12 6.12
C ALA A 188 24.86 15.63 6.35
N GLN A 189 24.72 16.12 7.60
CA GLN A 189 24.36 17.52 7.94
C GLN A 189 23.26 18.11 7.03
N SER A 190 22.43 17.24 6.46
CA SER A 190 21.46 17.61 5.46
C SER A 190 20.10 17.23 6.01
N GLU A 191 19.31 18.23 6.37
CA GLU A 191 17.85 18.09 6.49
C GLU A 191 17.21 17.48 5.23
N ALA A 192 17.97 17.34 4.13
CA ALA A 192 17.56 16.74 2.87
C ALA A 192 17.59 15.21 2.84
N LEU A 193 17.33 14.53 3.96
CA LEU A 193 16.59 13.27 3.80
C LEU A 193 15.33 13.63 3.02
N SER A 194 15.20 13.09 1.82
CA SER A 194 14.12 13.44 0.92
C SER A 194 12.82 13.31 1.71
N LYS A 195 11.96 14.33 1.73
CA LYS A 195 10.61 14.23 2.33
C LYS A 195 9.91 12.92 1.92
N THR A 196 10.25 12.43 0.72
CA THR A 196 9.93 11.11 0.17
C THR A 196 10.35 9.93 1.04
N GLN A 197 11.56 9.88 1.59
CA GLN A 197 12.07 8.78 2.42
C GLN A 197 11.34 8.70 3.77
N LYS A 198 11.13 9.83 4.47
CA LYS A 198 10.29 9.85 5.69
C LYS A 198 8.87 9.36 5.39
N GLN A 199 8.31 9.83 4.27
CA GLN A 199 7.00 9.42 3.84
C GLN A 199 6.92 7.92 3.51
N VAL A 200 7.92 7.37 2.81
CA VAL A 200 8.02 5.93 2.51
C VAL A 200 8.15 5.11 3.80
N PHE A 201 8.88 5.61 4.80
CA PHE A 201 8.97 4.94 6.09
C PHE A 201 7.63 4.89 6.83
N MET A 202 6.89 6.01 6.86
CA MET A 202 5.55 6.04 7.45
C MET A 202 4.56 5.14 6.68
N GLN A 203 4.67 5.07 5.35
CA GLN A 203 3.91 4.14 4.50
C GLN A 203 4.09 2.69 4.93
N SER A 204 5.35 2.30 5.13
CA SER A 204 5.66 0.93 5.51
C SER A 204 5.10 0.55 6.87
N ILE A 205 5.13 1.44 7.86
CA ILE A 205 4.57 1.15 9.19
C ILE A 205 3.09 0.79 9.06
N ILE A 206 2.30 1.61 8.38
CA ILE A 206 0.86 1.37 8.22
C ILE A 206 0.60 0.04 7.51
N ILE A 207 1.26 -0.20 6.38
CA ILE A 207 1.08 -1.43 5.59
C ILE A 207 1.49 -2.66 6.41
N CYS A 208 2.60 -2.58 7.14
CA CYS A 208 3.09 -3.65 7.99
C CYS A 208 2.14 -3.94 9.15
N THR A 209 1.59 -2.92 9.81
CA THR A 209 0.60 -3.11 10.88
C THR A 209 -0.62 -3.83 10.34
N CYS A 210 -1.20 -3.39 9.21
CA CYS A 210 -2.36 -4.04 8.61
C CYS A 210 -2.08 -5.51 8.25
N LYS A 211 -0.91 -5.80 7.65
CA LYS A 211 -0.51 -7.16 7.30
C LYS A 211 -0.26 -8.03 8.53
N ALA A 212 0.40 -7.50 9.56
CA ALA A 212 0.67 -8.23 10.80
C ALA A 212 -0.61 -8.58 11.55
N THR A 213 -1.57 -7.65 11.63
CA THR A 213 -2.88 -7.91 12.25
C THR A 213 -3.61 -9.04 11.55
N ALA A 214 -3.72 -9.00 10.22
CA ALA A 214 -4.34 -10.08 9.45
C ALA A 214 -3.58 -11.40 9.60
N ALA A 215 -2.24 -11.38 9.51
CA ALA A 215 -1.40 -12.56 9.66
C ALA A 215 -1.62 -13.25 11.01
N PHE A 216 -1.65 -12.48 12.09
CA PHE A 216 -1.88 -12.99 13.45
C PHE A 216 -3.26 -13.63 13.59
N ILE A 217 -4.33 -12.96 13.13
CA ILE A 217 -5.69 -13.47 13.27
C ILE A 217 -5.88 -14.75 12.45
N TYR A 218 -5.38 -14.81 11.21
CA TYR A 218 -5.50 -16.03 10.41
C TYR A 218 -4.65 -17.19 10.94
N VAL A 219 -3.51 -16.92 11.58
CA VAL A 219 -2.77 -17.96 12.30
C VAL A 219 -3.59 -18.45 13.50
N TYR A 220 -4.17 -17.54 14.29
CA TYR A 220 -5.04 -17.88 15.41
C TYR A 220 -6.23 -18.75 14.98
N MET A 221 -6.93 -18.37 13.91
CA MET A 221 -8.10 -19.10 13.37
C MET A 221 -7.79 -20.53 12.89
N GLN A 222 -6.52 -20.87 12.65
CA GLN A 222 -6.15 -22.25 12.28
C GLN A 222 -6.12 -23.21 13.47
N PHE A 223 -5.82 -22.69 14.67
CA PHE A 223 -5.54 -23.51 15.85
C PHE A 223 -6.62 -23.38 16.94
N PHE A 224 -7.38 -22.29 16.92
CA PHE A 224 -8.35 -21.98 17.97
C PHE A 224 -9.75 -21.75 17.40
N ASN A 225 -10.74 -22.22 18.16
CA ASN A 225 -12.12 -21.86 17.94
C ASN A 225 -12.28 -20.35 18.04
N SER A 226 -12.67 -19.74 16.92
CA SER A 226 -12.69 -18.29 16.77
C SER A 226 -14.12 -17.78 16.84
N PRO A 227 -14.46 -16.88 17.78
CA PRO A 227 -15.80 -16.32 17.86
C PRO A 227 -16.07 -15.38 16.66
N PRO A 228 -17.34 -15.19 16.26
CA PRO A 228 -17.70 -14.40 15.07
C PRO A 228 -17.07 -13.00 14.98
N PRO A 229 -16.93 -12.23 16.08
CA PRO A 229 -16.27 -10.91 16.01
C PRO A 229 -14.80 -10.99 15.58
N VAL A 230 -14.07 -12.02 16.02
CA VAL A 230 -12.66 -12.22 15.64
C VAL A 230 -12.55 -12.59 14.17
N ILE A 231 -13.45 -13.42 13.68
CA ILE A 231 -13.52 -13.81 12.26
C ILE A 231 -13.76 -12.59 11.38
N LEU A 232 -14.75 -11.76 11.73
CA LEU A 232 -15.06 -10.53 11.00
C LEU A 232 -13.87 -9.56 11.02
N PHE A 233 -13.21 -9.41 12.17
CA PHE A 233 -12.03 -8.57 12.29
C PHE A 233 -10.87 -9.08 11.44
N GLY A 234 -10.69 -10.41 11.34
CA GLY A 234 -9.73 -11.04 10.43
C GLY A 234 -9.98 -10.70 8.97
N GLU A 235 -11.22 -10.83 8.52
CA GLU A 235 -11.61 -10.51 7.14
C GLU A 235 -11.40 -9.02 6.81
N ILE A 236 -11.81 -8.12 7.71
CA ILE A 236 -11.57 -6.67 7.55
C ILE A 236 -10.06 -6.37 7.55
N ALA A 237 -9.27 -7.00 8.42
CA ALA A 237 -7.83 -6.84 8.45
C ALA A 237 -7.17 -7.31 7.15
N TRP A 238 -7.65 -8.42 6.58
CA TRP A 238 -7.17 -8.90 5.28
C TRP A 238 -7.48 -7.93 4.15
N GLN A 239 -8.70 -7.39 4.08
CA GLN A 239 -9.06 -6.34 3.11
C GLN A 239 -8.19 -5.10 3.29
N CYS A 240 -8.01 -4.65 4.53
CA CYS A 240 -7.18 -3.48 4.88
C CYS A 240 -5.71 -3.66 4.50
N ALA A 241 -5.15 -4.86 4.67
CA ALA A 241 -3.77 -5.19 4.34
C ALA A 241 -3.42 -4.97 2.85
N HIS A 242 -4.39 -5.10 1.94
CA HIS A 242 -4.20 -4.85 0.50
C HIS A 242 -4.74 -3.49 0.07
N ALA A 243 -5.87 -3.04 0.63
CA ALA A 243 -6.44 -1.73 0.30
C ALA A 243 -5.53 -0.57 0.75
N SER A 244 -4.84 -0.71 1.88
CA SER A 244 -3.93 0.31 2.44
C SER A 244 -2.84 0.73 1.46
N VAL A 245 -2.34 -0.18 0.63
CA VAL A 245 -1.29 0.11 -0.37
C VAL A 245 -1.80 1.07 -1.45
N CYS A 246 -3.02 0.85 -1.96
CA CYS A 246 -3.65 1.79 -2.89
C CYS A 246 -3.89 3.15 -2.25
N VAL A 247 -4.41 3.16 -1.01
CA VAL A 247 -4.65 4.40 -0.26
C VAL A 247 -3.35 5.18 -0.11
N VAL A 248 -2.25 4.50 0.21
CA VAL A 248 -0.90 5.07 0.28
C VAL A 248 -0.45 5.66 -1.07
N TYR A 249 -0.70 4.98 -2.19
CA TYR A 249 -0.34 5.49 -3.53
C TYR A 249 -1.08 6.78 -3.86
N ILE A 250 -2.38 6.85 -3.55
CA ILE A 250 -3.22 8.01 -3.85
C ILE A 250 -3.00 9.16 -2.86
N THR A 251 -2.79 8.89 -1.57
CA THR A 251 -2.69 9.95 -0.55
C THR A 251 -1.27 10.51 -0.45
N TRP A 252 -0.29 9.62 -0.43
CA TRP A 252 1.06 9.94 -0.02
C TRP A 252 2.05 9.95 -1.19
N ASN A 253 1.94 9.06 -2.18
CA ASN A 253 2.83 9.13 -3.34
C ASN A 253 2.43 10.28 -4.30
N LYS A 254 3.01 11.48 -4.08
CA LYS A 254 2.74 12.69 -4.89
C LYS A 254 2.89 12.44 -6.39
N THR A 255 3.87 11.62 -6.77
CA THR A 255 4.17 11.31 -8.16
C THR A 255 3.08 10.46 -8.80
N ILE A 256 2.69 9.37 -8.16
CA ILE A 256 1.57 8.53 -8.63
C ILE A 256 0.28 9.34 -8.61
N ARG A 257 -0.05 9.97 -7.47
CA ARG A 257 -1.26 10.79 -7.30
C ARG A 257 -1.41 11.82 -8.41
N ARG A 258 -0.37 12.59 -8.71
CA ARG A 258 -0.40 13.61 -9.77
C ARG A 258 -0.72 12.98 -11.13
N LYS A 259 -0.08 11.86 -11.46
CA LYS A 259 -0.32 11.16 -12.73
C LYS A 259 -1.72 10.53 -12.80
N VAL A 260 -2.23 9.95 -11.71
CA VAL A 260 -3.61 9.44 -11.63
C VAL A 260 -4.63 10.57 -11.82
N LEU A 261 -4.44 11.71 -11.13
CA LEU A 261 -5.29 12.90 -11.31
C LEU A 261 -5.25 13.42 -12.75
N HIS A 262 -4.11 13.29 -13.46
CA HIS A 262 -4.03 13.65 -14.88
C HIS A 262 -4.82 12.72 -15.81
N LEU A 263 -5.10 11.48 -15.40
CA LEU A 263 -5.96 10.55 -16.14
C LEU A 263 -7.44 10.78 -15.84
N ILE A 264 -7.78 11.00 -14.56
CA ILE A 264 -9.17 11.18 -14.13
C ILE A 264 -9.73 12.55 -14.56
N ILE A 265 -8.93 13.61 -14.44
CA ILE A 265 -9.36 14.97 -14.78
C ILE A 265 -8.99 15.26 -16.25
N PRO A 266 -9.98 15.37 -17.16
CA PRO A 266 -9.73 15.66 -18.57
C PRO A 266 -8.97 16.98 -18.75
N ASN A 267 -8.17 17.07 -19.82
CA ASN A 267 -7.39 18.26 -20.16
C ASN A 267 -8.24 19.54 -20.17
N LEU A 268 -9.51 19.46 -20.59
CA LEU A 268 -10.44 20.59 -20.63
C LEU A 268 -10.73 21.17 -19.23
N ILE A 269 -11.05 20.32 -18.25
CA ILE A 269 -11.31 20.76 -16.87
C ILE A 269 -10.02 21.31 -16.27
N ARG A 270 -8.88 20.67 -16.53
CA ARG A 270 -7.57 21.14 -16.05
C ARG A 270 -7.20 22.51 -16.63
N ASN A 271 -7.41 22.72 -17.92
CA ASN A 271 -7.15 24.00 -18.57
C ASN A 271 -8.10 25.07 -18.04
N ARG A 272 -9.37 24.75 -17.78
CA ARG A 272 -10.31 25.64 -17.08
C ARG A 272 -9.86 25.97 -15.66
N MET A 273 -9.40 25.00 -14.87
CA MET A 273 -8.88 25.24 -13.52
C MET A 273 -7.62 26.11 -13.55
N LYS A 274 -6.67 25.83 -14.44
CA LYS A 274 -5.47 26.66 -14.63
C LYS A 274 -5.82 28.08 -15.07
N SER A 275 -6.79 28.23 -15.98
CA SER A 275 -7.28 29.53 -16.43
C SER A 275 -7.95 30.29 -15.30
N ARG A 276 -8.78 29.63 -14.47
CA ARG A 276 -9.42 30.23 -13.29
C ARG A 276 -8.41 30.68 -12.24
N VAL A 277 -7.43 29.83 -11.92
CA VAL A 277 -6.35 30.20 -10.99
C VAL A 277 -5.55 31.38 -11.54
N ARG A 278 -5.22 31.38 -12.84
CA ARG A 278 -4.55 32.50 -13.49
C ARG A 278 -5.39 33.77 -13.42
N SER A 279 -6.69 33.72 -13.71
CA SER A 279 -7.57 34.87 -13.64
C SER A 279 -7.71 35.43 -12.22
N SER A 280 -7.79 34.55 -11.20
CA SER A 280 -7.84 34.96 -9.79
C SER A 280 -6.53 35.59 -9.32
N ILE A 281 -5.37 35.08 -9.75
CA ILE A 281 -4.07 35.70 -9.46
C ILE A 281 -3.99 37.07 -10.14
N THR A 282 -4.39 37.19 -11.41
CA THR A 282 -4.39 38.48 -12.11
C THR A 282 -5.37 39.48 -11.50
N SER A 283 -6.50 39.05 -10.94
CA SER A 283 -7.45 39.94 -10.26
C SER A 283 -7.00 40.35 -8.86
N ALA A 284 -6.25 39.49 -8.15
CA ALA A 284 -5.73 39.78 -6.82
C ALA A 284 -4.48 40.68 -6.86
N HIS A 285 -3.68 40.62 -7.93
CA HIS A 285 -2.42 41.36 -8.02
C HIS A 285 -2.55 42.89 -7.86
N PRO A 286 -3.55 43.57 -8.47
CA PRO A 286 -3.77 45.00 -8.23
C PRO A 286 -4.18 45.31 -6.79
N ILE A 287 -5.00 44.45 -6.17
CA ILE A 287 -5.46 44.62 -4.78
C ILE A 287 -4.28 44.48 -3.82
N MET A 288 -3.42 43.48 -4.02
CA MET A 288 -2.20 43.31 -3.22
C MET A 288 -1.26 44.51 -3.36
N ASN A 289 -1.12 45.07 -4.58
CA ASN A 289 -0.31 46.27 -4.80
C ASN A 289 -0.91 47.52 -4.14
N LEU A 290 -2.24 47.69 -4.17
CA LEU A 290 -2.94 48.77 -3.49
C LEU A 290 -2.76 48.68 -1.97
N MET A 291 -2.98 47.50 -1.39
CA MET A 291 -2.77 47.26 0.04
C MET A 291 -1.31 47.51 0.45
N ALA A 292 -0.35 47.06 -0.36
CA ALA A 292 1.07 47.33 -0.12
C ALA A 292 1.37 48.84 -0.14
N ASN A 293 0.82 49.58 -1.09
CA ASN A 293 0.98 51.03 -1.19
C ASN A 293 0.31 51.78 -0.04
N GLU A 294 -0.89 51.36 0.40
CA GLU A 294 -1.57 51.92 1.57
C GLU A 294 -0.78 51.68 2.86
N ILE A 295 -0.21 50.49 3.04
CA ILE A 295 0.66 50.18 4.19
C ILE A 295 1.89 51.09 4.17
N ILE A 296 2.54 51.28 3.01
CA ILE A 296 3.70 52.17 2.84
C ILE A 296 3.32 53.63 3.14
N ASN A 297 2.15 54.08 2.67
CA ASN A 297 1.68 55.43 2.92
C ASN A 297 1.32 55.66 4.39
N ALA A 298 0.66 54.69 5.04
CA ALA A 298 0.33 54.75 6.46
C ALA A 298 1.58 54.74 7.36
N THR A 299 2.62 53.99 6.98
CA THR A 299 3.92 54.05 7.69
C THR A 299 4.60 55.40 7.49
N ARG A 300 4.55 55.97 6.28
CA ARG A 300 5.08 57.32 6.01
C ARG A 300 4.35 58.40 6.81
N THR A 301 3.02 58.37 6.89
CA THR A 301 2.25 59.36 7.65
C THR A 301 2.52 59.25 9.16
N ASN A 302 2.64 58.04 9.70
CA ASN A 302 2.99 57.85 11.12
C ASN A 302 4.42 58.31 11.44
N SER A 303 5.36 58.17 10.49
CA SER A 303 6.71 58.73 10.64
C SER A 303 6.75 60.27 10.55
N GLY A 304 5.74 60.90 9.93
CA GLY A 304 5.66 62.36 9.79
C GLY A 304 5.22 63.09 11.06
N THR A 305 4.54 62.43 11.99
CA THR A 305 4.08 63.02 13.26
C THR A 305 5.09 62.94 14.40
N ALA A 306 6.29 62.39 14.17
CA ALA A 306 7.37 62.37 15.15
C ALA A 306 8.49 63.34 14.76
N VAL A 307 8.14 64.62 14.54
CA VAL A 307 9.14 65.67 14.30
C VAL A 307 9.02 66.74 15.40
N THR A 308 9.93 66.58 16.36
CA THR A 308 10.55 67.60 17.23
C THR A 308 9.62 68.40 18.14
N VAL A 309 9.48 67.90 19.38
CA VAL A 309 9.41 68.78 20.55
C VAL A 309 10.84 69.22 20.84
N PHE A 310 11.03 70.54 20.86
CA PHE A 310 12.26 71.28 21.15
C PHE A 310 12.87 70.90 22.51
#